data_AF-A0A9X3WVL3-F1
#
_entry.id   AF-A0A9X3WVL3-F1
#
_cell.length_a   1.000
_cell.length_b   1.000
_cell.length_c   1.000
_cell.angle_alpha   90.00
_cell.angle_beta   90.00
_cell.angle_gamma   90.00
#
_symmetry.space_group_name_H-M   'P 1'
#
loop_
_entity.id
_entity.type
_entity.pdbx_description
1 polymer ?
#
loop_
_entity_poly.entity_id
_entity_poly.type
_entity_poly.pdbx_seq_one_letter_code
_entity_poly.pdbx_strand_id
1 'polypeptide(L)'
;MSKARTLALALPVVLGMGCSLLPQQVQTQTQTSGFGEPEPTLIPPENRAAARAAEVEKEEDAEAARVEEIHKELASLRMKITEGKNLVDDATSFAEHVIELRRTKVARNGEIEVAKLELEAAGYLEKAIEKTPSLESFDLLTEVAPHADADAIVLRACHRVRPKVPADDVPSFTRACLHWAHDDPKKLKWASATSDVAKFRKLEAERVAAEAAAQETDRKAQAKTARYVAAAVFAAGRCKFSNCLKDGWTSSTPEGDIDVRCSFGDCMKDGWEARYPDGTTARTRCSFSDCLKNGWETDLPGGETARTRCSFSDCTKDGWTTDLPGGRSVACRCNFQKCFENGATCN
;
A
#
# COMPACT_ATOMS: atom_id res chain seq x y z
N MET A 1 -7.79 21.32 4.64
CA MET A 1 -7.97 20.01 3.98
C MET A 1 -6.60 19.35 3.86
N SER A 2 -6.19 18.58 4.87
CA SER A 2 -4.82 18.06 4.96
C SER A 2 -4.74 16.65 4.38
N LYS A 3 -3.98 16.48 3.30
CA LYS A 3 -3.69 15.17 2.67
C LYS A 3 -2.44 14.58 3.34
N ALA A 4 -2.63 13.58 4.18
CA ALA A 4 -1.54 12.76 4.70
C ALA A 4 -0.91 11.96 3.54
N ARG A 5 0.39 12.17 3.28
CA ARG A 5 1.19 11.35 2.35
C ARG A 5 1.99 10.33 3.16
N THR A 6 1.71 9.05 2.92
CA THR A 6 2.42 7.90 3.49
C THR A 6 3.64 7.61 2.61
N LEU A 7 4.85 7.72 3.18
CA LEU A 7 6.08 7.22 2.55
C LEU A 7 6.18 5.71 2.77
N ALA A 8 6.12 4.95 1.68
CA ALA A 8 6.37 3.50 1.68
C ALA A 8 7.84 3.24 1.30
N LEU A 9 8.62 2.72 2.26
CA LEU A 9 9.95 2.18 2.04
C LEU A 9 9.81 0.75 1.47
N ALA A 10 10.24 0.54 0.23
CA ALA A 10 10.30 -0.77 -0.40
C ALA A 10 11.64 -1.46 -0.08
N LEU A 11 11.59 -2.56 0.66
CA LEU A 11 12.69 -3.52 0.80
C LEU A 11 12.45 -4.69 -0.17
N PRO A 12 13.48 -5.20 -0.88
CA PRO A 12 13.32 -6.33 -1.77
C PRO A 12 13.29 -7.63 -0.95
N VAL A 13 12.13 -8.28 -0.91
CA VAL A 13 11.99 -9.65 -0.41
C VAL A 13 12.08 -10.59 -1.61
N VAL A 14 13.16 -11.37 -1.67
CA VAL A 14 13.29 -12.52 -2.59
C VAL A 14 12.51 -13.68 -1.97
N LEU A 15 11.34 -14.00 -2.54
CA LEU A 15 10.53 -15.16 -2.17
C LEU A 15 10.55 -16.19 -3.31
N GLY A 16 10.88 -17.43 -2.94
CA GLY A 16 10.89 -18.59 -3.82
C GLY A 16 9.48 -18.99 -4.29
N MET A 17 9.47 -19.72 -5.41
CA MET A 17 8.30 -20.22 -6.11
C MET A 17 7.37 -21.04 -5.19
N GLY A 18 6.24 -20.47 -4.82
CA GLY A 18 5.11 -21.13 -4.16
C GLY A 18 3.84 -20.40 -4.56
N CYS A 19 2.79 -21.14 -4.94
CA CYS A 19 1.54 -20.63 -5.53
C CYS A 19 1.01 -19.36 -4.86
N SER A 20 1.00 -18.26 -5.61
CA SER A 20 0.53 -16.95 -5.15
C SER A 20 -0.99 -16.86 -5.21
N LEU A 21 -1.66 -16.83 -4.05
CA LEU A 21 -2.99 -16.28 -3.88
C LEU A 21 -2.85 -14.77 -3.64
N LEU A 22 -3.06 -13.96 -4.67
CA LEU A 22 -3.18 -12.50 -4.56
C LEU A 22 -4.60 -12.07 -4.94
N PRO A 23 -5.25 -11.15 -4.18
CA PRO A 23 -6.57 -10.65 -4.52
C PRO A 23 -6.48 -9.65 -5.68
N GLN A 24 -7.11 -9.96 -6.81
CA GLN A 24 -7.27 -9.01 -7.92
C GLN A 24 -8.29 -7.92 -7.56
N GLN A 25 -7.89 -6.66 -7.74
CA GLN A 25 -8.79 -5.52 -7.67
C GLN A 25 -9.81 -5.56 -8.81
N VAL A 26 -11.08 -5.45 -8.43
CA VAL A 26 -12.21 -5.31 -9.34
C VAL A 26 -12.15 -3.92 -10.00
N GLN A 27 -11.80 -3.88 -11.28
CA GLN A 27 -11.97 -2.68 -12.10
C GLN A 27 -13.43 -2.58 -12.54
N THR A 28 -14.19 -1.70 -11.91
CA THR A 28 -15.47 -1.21 -12.43
C THR A 28 -15.20 -0.33 -13.65
N GLN A 29 -15.45 -0.86 -14.85
CA GLN A 29 -15.48 -0.07 -16.08
C GLN A 29 -16.80 0.70 -16.16
N THR A 30 -16.73 2.00 -15.97
CA THR A 30 -17.83 2.93 -16.22
C THR A 30 -17.95 3.13 -17.74
N GLN A 31 -19.00 2.58 -18.36
CA GLN A 31 -19.34 2.86 -19.75
C GLN A 31 -19.91 4.28 -19.86
N THR A 32 -19.08 5.24 -20.21
CA THR A 32 -19.52 6.55 -20.70
C THR A 32 -19.83 6.45 -22.19
N SER A 33 -21.12 6.48 -22.53
CA SER A 33 -21.61 6.57 -23.90
C SER A 33 -21.49 7.99 -24.43
N GLY A 34 -20.83 8.14 -25.59
CA GLY A 34 -21.16 9.15 -26.58
C GLY A 34 -20.37 10.46 -26.51
N PHE A 35 -19.30 10.54 -27.30
CA PHE A 35 -19.00 11.60 -28.26
C PHE A 35 -17.85 11.09 -29.14
N GLY A 36 -17.97 11.18 -30.46
CA GLY A 36 -17.06 10.53 -31.41
C GLY A 36 -15.62 10.99 -31.25
N GLU A 37 -14.79 10.14 -30.64
CA GLU A 37 -13.34 10.26 -30.72
C GLU A 37 -12.89 9.93 -32.15
N PRO A 38 -11.98 10.73 -32.74
CA PRO A 38 -11.40 10.43 -34.04
C PRO A 38 -10.70 9.06 -33.98
N GLU A 39 -10.95 8.24 -34.99
CA GLU A 39 -10.39 6.90 -35.13
C GLU A 39 -8.85 6.96 -34.98
N PRO A 40 -8.25 6.23 -34.02
CA PRO A 40 -6.83 6.32 -33.76
C PRO A 40 -6.05 5.85 -34.99
N THR A 41 -5.37 6.79 -35.64
CA THR A 41 -4.51 6.49 -36.79
C THR A 41 -3.49 5.42 -36.40
N LEU A 42 -3.66 4.21 -36.93
CA LEU A 42 -2.77 3.09 -36.68
C LEU A 42 -1.42 3.36 -37.33
N ILE A 43 -0.47 3.89 -36.54
CA ILE A 43 0.92 4.04 -36.97
C ILE A 43 1.49 2.63 -37.25
N PRO A 44 2.01 2.36 -38.47
CA PRO A 44 2.64 1.09 -38.81
C PRO A 44 3.72 0.73 -37.80
N PRO A 45 3.89 -0.56 -37.44
CA PRO A 45 4.83 -0.98 -36.42
C PRO A 45 6.27 -0.53 -36.71
N GLU A 46 6.68 -0.44 -37.99
CA GLU A 46 7.99 0.11 -38.39
C GLU A 46 8.20 1.60 -38.04
N ASN A 47 7.13 2.38 -37.91
CA ASN A 47 7.19 3.83 -37.65
C ASN A 47 6.94 4.20 -36.19
N ARG A 48 6.53 3.24 -35.34
CA ARG A 48 6.26 3.49 -33.91
C ARG A 48 7.51 3.89 -33.14
N ALA A 49 8.67 3.35 -33.50
CA ALA A 49 9.94 3.68 -32.84
C ALA A 49 10.35 5.14 -33.13
N ALA A 50 10.27 5.55 -34.39
CA ALA A 50 10.58 6.92 -34.81
C ALA A 50 9.59 7.94 -34.22
N ALA A 51 8.29 7.62 -34.20
CA ALA A 51 7.28 8.47 -33.57
C ALA A 51 7.53 8.66 -32.07
N ARG A 52 7.85 7.57 -31.35
CA ARG A 52 8.22 7.65 -29.92
C ARG A 52 9.50 8.45 -29.69
N ALA A 53 10.51 8.31 -30.55
CA ALA A 53 11.73 9.08 -30.44
C ALA A 53 11.48 10.58 -30.60
N ALA A 54 10.68 10.98 -31.60
CA ALA A 54 10.31 12.37 -31.82
C ALA A 54 9.44 12.95 -30.67
N GLU A 55 8.55 12.14 -30.08
CA GLU A 55 7.79 12.55 -28.89
C GLU A 55 8.69 12.78 -27.68
N VAL A 56 9.69 11.91 -27.46
CA VAL A 56 10.67 12.06 -26.38
C VAL A 56 11.52 13.31 -26.59
N GLU A 57 12.04 13.54 -27.80
CA GLU A 57 12.84 14.74 -28.13
C GLU A 57 12.02 16.02 -27.90
N LYS A 58 10.76 16.05 -28.32
CA LYS A 58 9.87 17.20 -28.06
C LYS A 58 9.61 17.42 -26.57
N GLU A 59 9.46 16.35 -25.79
CA GLU A 59 9.31 16.44 -24.34
C GLU A 59 10.57 17.00 -23.67
N GLU A 60 11.75 16.57 -24.13
CA GLU A 60 13.04 17.05 -23.64
C GLU A 60 13.27 18.54 -23.97
N ASP A 61 12.96 18.96 -25.20
CA ASP A 61 13.04 20.38 -25.60
C ASP A 61 12.08 21.26 -24.79
N ALA A 62 10.85 20.79 -24.57
CA ALA A 62 9.87 21.51 -23.76
C ALA A 62 10.30 21.62 -22.29
N GLU A 63 10.92 20.55 -21.75
CA GLU A 63 11.47 20.55 -20.40
C GLU A 63 12.66 21.52 -20.29
N ALA A 64 13.57 21.53 -21.25
CA ALA A 64 14.70 22.46 -21.29
C ALA A 64 14.25 23.93 -21.34
N ALA A 65 13.25 24.24 -22.18
CA ALA A 65 12.67 25.58 -22.26
C ALA A 65 12.04 26.02 -20.92
N ARG A 66 11.33 25.12 -20.25
CA ARG A 66 10.74 25.38 -18.93
C ARG A 66 11.81 25.59 -17.85
N VAL A 67 12.89 24.80 -17.87
CA VAL A 67 14.03 24.98 -16.96
C VAL A 67 14.67 26.37 -17.14
N GLU A 68 14.84 26.82 -18.38
CA GLU A 68 15.36 28.16 -18.67
C GLU A 68 14.44 29.27 -18.16
N GLU A 69 13.12 29.11 -18.31
CA GLU A 69 12.12 30.04 -17.78
C GLU A 69 12.19 30.12 -16.25
N ILE A 70 12.22 28.98 -15.55
CA ILE A 70 12.38 28.91 -14.09
C ILE A 70 13.65 29.65 -13.65
N HIS A 71 14.76 29.49 -14.37
CA HIS A 71 16.00 30.20 -14.04
C HIS A 71 15.88 31.73 -14.16
N LYS A 72 15.17 32.23 -15.18
CA LYS A 72 14.90 33.67 -15.34
C LYS A 72 14.02 34.19 -14.21
N GLU A 73 13.00 33.43 -13.82
CA GLU A 73 12.11 33.79 -12.71
C GLU A 73 12.86 33.81 -11.38
N LEU A 74 13.69 32.81 -11.09
CA LEU A 74 14.54 32.78 -9.90
C LEU A 74 15.49 33.99 -9.84
N ALA A 75 16.08 34.39 -10.97
CA ALA A 75 16.93 35.59 -11.03
C ALA A 75 16.13 36.88 -10.76
N SER A 76 14.92 37.00 -11.29
CA SER A 76 14.03 38.13 -11.00
C SER A 76 13.63 38.18 -9.52
N LEU A 77 13.27 37.03 -8.94
CA LEU A 77 12.87 36.91 -7.53
C LEU A 77 14.01 37.28 -6.58
N ARG A 78 15.26 36.90 -6.88
CA ARG A 78 16.43 37.36 -6.08
C ARG A 78 16.49 38.88 -5.96
N MET A 79 16.27 39.60 -7.07
CA MET A 79 16.26 41.06 -7.07
C MET A 79 15.09 41.63 -6.25
N LYS A 80 13.89 41.04 -6.37
CA LYS A 80 12.73 41.48 -5.56
C LYS A 80 12.93 41.24 -4.06
N ILE A 81 13.52 40.09 -3.71
CA ILE A 81 13.85 39.74 -2.32
C ILE A 81 14.87 40.73 -1.74
N THR A 82 15.88 41.15 -2.51
CA THR A 82 16.84 42.15 -2.04
C THR A 82 16.24 43.55 -1.88
N GLU A 83 15.23 43.92 -2.69
CA GLU A 83 14.45 45.14 -2.48
C GLU A 83 13.56 45.08 -1.22
N GLY A 84 13.16 43.89 -0.78
CA GLY A 84 12.51 43.65 0.52
C GLY A 84 11.04 44.08 0.64
N LYS A 85 10.39 44.47 -0.46
CA LYS A 85 9.00 44.97 -0.48
C LYS A 85 8.00 43.89 -0.04
N ASN A 86 8.03 42.72 -0.68
CA ASN A 86 7.12 41.59 -0.43
C ASN A 86 7.88 40.32 -0.05
N LEU A 87 8.82 40.44 0.90
CA LEU A 87 9.75 39.38 1.28
C LEU A 87 9.10 37.99 1.47
N VAL A 88 7.91 37.92 2.08
CA VAL A 88 7.24 36.63 2.33
C VAL A 88 6.77 35.99 1.03
N ASP A 89 6.06 36.74 0.19
CA ASP A 89 5.53 36.24 -1.08
C ASP A 89 6.68 35.90 -2.04
N ASP A 90 7.67 36.79 -2.18
CA ASP A 90 8.81 36.59 -3.07
C ASP A 90 9.67 35.39 -2.64
N ALA A 91 9.90 35.19 -1.33
CA ALA A 91 10.65 34.03 -0.81
C ALA A 91 9.87 32.72 -0.99
N THR A 92 8.55 32.75 -0.83
CA THR A 92 7.66 31.60 -1.04
C THR A 92 7.73 31.18 -2.51
N SER A 93 7.50 32.11 -3.45
CA SER A 93 7.59 31.82 -4.87
C SER A 93 8.98 31.32 -5.27
N PHE A 94 10.05 31.90 -4.71
CA PHE A 94 11.42 31.42 -4.97
C PHE A 94 11.58 29.94 -4.57
N ALA A 95 11.12 29.57 -3.38
CA ALA A 95 11.21 28.18 -2.91
C ALA A 95 10.34 27.21 -3.74
N GLU A 96 9.15 27.63 -4.16
CA GLU A 96 8.28 26.83 -5.05
C GLU A 96 8.96 26.53 -6.39
N HIS A 97 9.58 27.54 -7.02
CA HIS A 97 10.34 27.35 -8.25
C HIS A 97 11.56 26.44 -8.06
N VAL A 98 12.25 26.50 -6.91
CA VAL A 98 13.34 25.56 -6.60
C VAL A 98 12.81 24.12 -6.45
N ILE A 99 11.68 23.92 -5.79
CA ILE A 99 11.02 22.60 -5.66
C ILE A 99 10.57 22.07 -7.03
N GLU A 100 10.05 22.94 -7.89
CA GLU A 100 9.69 22.61 -9.26
C GLU A 100 10.91 22.17 -10.07
N LEU A 101 12.00 22.95 -9.99
CA LEU A 101 13.25 22.68 -10.68
C LEU A 101 13.84 21.33 -10.27
N ARG A 102 13.80 20.99 -8.97
CA ARG A 102 14.27 19.70 -8.44
C ARG A 102 13.59 18.48 -9.09
N ARG A 103 12.33 18.62 -9.54
CA ARG A 103 11.56 17.51 -10.14
C ARG A 103 11.91 17.26 -11.61
N THR A 104 12.72 18.12 -12.24
CA THR A 104 13.13 18.00 -13.64
C THR A 104 14.20 16.90 -13.84
N LYS A 105 14.32 16.39 -15.07
CA LYS A 105 15.38 15.47 -15.51
C LYS A 105 16.76 16.14 -15.41
N VAL A 106 16.86 17.41 -15.81
CA VAL A 106 18.11 18.20 -15.77
C VAL A 106 18.67 18.26 -14.35
N ALA A 107 17.81 18.52 -13.35
CA ALA A 107 18.20 18.46 -11.94
C ALA A 107 18.67 17.08 -11.48
N ARG A 108 17.96 16.01 -11.89
CA ARG A 108 18.32 14.62 -11.55
C ARG A 108 19.64 14.17 -12.18
N ASN A 109 20.00 14.72 -13.33
CA ASN A 109 21.27 14.48 -14.01
C ASN A 109 22.45 15.26 -13.37
N GLY A 110 22.19 16.16 -12.43
CA GLY A 110 23.23 16.96 -11.78
C GLY A 110 23.75 18.12 -12.64
N GLU A 111 23.04 18.49 -13.70
CA GLU A 111 23.41 19.62 -14.57
C GLU A 111 23.17 20.99 -13.91
N ILE A 112 22.37 21.01 -12.83
CA ILE A 112 22.08 22.19 -12.02
C ILE A 112 22.45 21.91 -10.56
N GLU A 113 23.15 22.85 -9.92
CA GLU A 113 23.45 22.80 -8.48
C GLU A 113 22.20 23.08 -7.61
N VAL A 114 21.20 22.20 -7.65
CA VAL A 114 19.92 22.38 -6.94
C VAL A 114 20.13 22.57 -5.44
N ALA A 115 21.07 21.84 -4.82
CA ALA A 115 21.38 21.96 -3.39
C ALA A 115 21.77 23.40 -2.97
N LYS A 116 22.45 24.14 -3.86
CA LYS A 116 22.81 25.55 -3.60
C LYS A 116 21.58 26.46 -3.65
N LEU A 117 20.68 26.21 -4.60
CA LEU A 117 19.41 26.94 -4.70
C LEU A 117 18.48 26.62 -3.52
N GLU A 118 18.47 25.37 -3.06
CA GLU A 118 17.72 24.93 -1.88
C GLU A 118 18.20 25.63 -0.61
N LEU A 119 19.50 25.68 -0.37
CA LEU A 119 20.07 26.39 0.78
C LEU A 119 19.79 27.90 0.71
N GLU A 120 19.84 28.49 -0.49
CA GLU A 120 19.49 29.90 -0.70
C GLU A 120 17.99 30.15 -0.40
N ALA A 121 17.10 29.30 -0.92
CA ALA A 121 15.67 29.35 -0.67
C ALA A 121 15.37 29.21 0.83
N ALA A 122 16.02 28.27 1.51
CA ALA A 122 15.92 28.09 2.96
C ALA A 122 16.31 29.37 3.72
N GLY A 123 17.39 30.04 3.29
CA GLY A 123 17.81 31.33 3.85
C GLY A 123 16.81 32.47 3.62
N TYR A 124 16.15 32.51 2.46
CA TYR A 124 15.08 33.49 2.20
C TYR A 124 13.83 33.21 3.03
N LEU A 125 13.40 31.95 3.11
CA LEU A 125 12.27 31.53 3.94
C LEU A 125 12.54 31.76 5.43
N GLU A 126 13.77 31.59 5.90
CA GLU A 126 14.13 31.92 7.28
C GLU A 126 13.88 33.40 7.60
N LYS A 127 14.30 34.30 6.72
CA LYS A 127 14.07 35.74 6.86
C LYS A 127 12.59 36.09 6.77
N ALA A 128 11.85 35.42 5.89
CA ALA A 128 10.40 35.58 5.78
C ALA A 128 9.70 35.15 7.08
N ILE A 129 10.06 33.99 7.63
CA ILE A 129 9.55 33.47 8.91
C ILE A 129 9.95 34.37 10.08
N GLU A 130 11.13 35.00 10.04
CA GLU A 130 11.52 36.00 11.05
C GLU A 130 10.55 37.18 11.10
N LYS A 131 10.16 37.68 9.91
CA LYS A 131 9.26 38.83 9.77
C LYS A 131 7.82 38.45 10.10
N THR A 132 7.37 37.31 9.58
CA THR A 132 5.99 36.84 9.69
C THR A 132 5.98 35.32 9.89
N PRO A 133 6.06 34.82 11.14
CA PRO A 133 6.02 33.38 11.40
C PRO A 133 4.66 32.80 10.97
N SER A 134 4.69 31.81 10.09
CA SER A 134 3.51 31.08 9.62
C SER A 134 3.83 29.59 9.50
N LEU A 135 2.79 28.75 9.60
CA LEU A 135 2.95 27.31 9.38
C LEU A 135 3.20 27.01 7.90
N GLU A 136 2.58 27.76 6.99
CA GLU A 136 2.74 27.59 5.54
C GLU A 136 4.19 27.81 5.07
N SER A 137 4.83 28.90 5.53
CA SER A 137 6.25 29.14 5.21
C SER A 137 7.18 28.11 5.85
N PHE A 138 6.80 27.55 7.00
CA PHE A 138 7.54 26.46 7.64
C PHE A 138 7.44 25.16 6.84
N ASP A 139 6.24 24.77 6.42
CA ASP A 139 6.03 23.56 5.63
C ASP A 139 6.85 23.63 4.32
N LEU A 140 6.83 24.79 3.66
CA LEU A 140 7.63 25.03 2.46
C LEU A 140 9.14 24.98 2.74
N LEU A 141 9.59 25.53 3.88
CA LEU A 141 10.98 25.44 4.32
C LEU A 141 11.41 23.98 4.52
N THR A 142 10.56 23.14 5.11
CA THR A 142 10.87 21.71 5.28
C THR A 142 10.86 20.93 3.97
N GLU A 143 10.11 21.36 2.95
CA GLU A 143 10.10 20.71 1.63
C GLU A 143 11.32 21.09 0.77
N VAL A 144 11.76 22.35 0.84
CA VAL A 144 12.88 22.85 0.01
C VAL A 144 14.24 22.43 0.55
N ALA A 145 14.36 22.07 1.82
CA ALA A 145 15.66 22.00 2.48
C ALA A 145 16.08 20.59 2.96
N PRO A 146 16.00 19.50 2.15
CA PRO A 146 16.14 18.11 2.57
C PRO A 146 17.54 17.68 3.09
N HIS A 147 18.48 18.61 3.23
CA HIS A 147 19.90 18.32 3.46
C HIS A 147 20.41 18.88 4.79
N ALA A 148 21.46 18.23 5.34
CA ALA A 148 22.01 18.51 6.66
C ALA A 148 22.42 19.97 6.88
N ASP A 149 22.89 20.65 5.83
CA ASP A 149 23.30 22.07 5.94
C ASP A 149 22.14 23.02 6.27
N ALA A 150 20.89 22.61 6.03
CA ALA A 150 19.72 23.39 6.35
C ALA A 150 19.06 23.02 7.68
N ASP A 151 19.48 21.94 8.34
CA ASP A 151 18.93 21.50 9.64
C ASP A 151 18.94 22.66 10.65
N ALA A 152 20.05 23.40 10.71
CA ALA A 152 20.20 24.54 11.60
C ALA A 152 19.22 25.69 11.28
N ILE A 153 18.87 25.89 10.01
CA ILE A 153 17.89 26.89 9.57
C ILE A 153 16.49 26.45 10.02
N VAL A 154 16.12 25.20 9.74
CA VAL A 154 14.80 24.65 10.11
C VAL A 154 14.60 24.67 11.62
N LEU A 155 15.62 24.29 12.41
CA LEU A 155 15.54 24.30 13.87
C LEU A 155 15.36 25.72 14.45
N ARG A 156 15.93 26.76 13.82
CA ARG A 156 15.68 28.15 14.22
C ARG A 156 14.24 28.58 13.88
N ALA A 157 13.73 28.18 12.72
CA ALA A 157 12.34 28.42 12.32
C ALA A 157 11.34 27.73 13.27
N CYS A 158 11.62 26.50 13.71
CA CYS A 158 10.77 25.75 14.65
C CYS A 158 10.40 26.56 15.91
N HIS A 159 11.39 27.22 16.52
CA HIS A 159 11.16 28.05 17.71
C HIS A 159 10.20 29.23 17.42
N ARG A 160 10.35 29.86 16.26
CA ARG A 160 9.61 31.06 15.86
C ARG A 160 8.16 30.75 15.45
N VAL A 161 7.96 29.61 14.79
CA VAL A 161 6.67 29.21 14.21
C VAL A 161 5.77 28.59 15.28
N ARG A 162 6.33 27.85 16.25
CA ARG A 162 5.56 27.10 17.25
C ARG A 162 4.40 27.89 17.90
N PRO A 163 4.54 29.16 18.33
CA PRO A 163 3.45 29.92 18.94
C PRO A 163 2.26 30.20 18.02
N LYS A 164 2.44 30.06 16.69
CA LYS A 164 1.41 30.25 15.67
C LYS A 164 0.75 28.94 15.22
N VAL A 165 1.27 27.79 15.66
CA VAL A 165 0.75 26.47 15.29
C VAL A 165 -0.55 26.18 16.08
N PRO A 166 -1.66 25.87 15.41
CA PRO A 166 -2.90 25.45 16.06
C PRO A 166 -2.70 24.21 16.94
N ALA A 167 -3.47 24.10 18.03
CA ALA A 167 -3.30 23.03 19.02
C ALA A 167 -3.38 21.61 18.43
N ASP A 168 -4.21 21.42 17.40
CA ASP A 168 -4.41 20.14 16.70
C ASP A 168 -3.22 19.78 15.80
N ASP A 169 -2.48 20.78 15.30
CA ASP A 169 -1.33 20.59 14.42
C ASP A 169 0.00 20.46 15.17
N VAL A 170 0.02 20.74 16.48
CA VAL A 170 1.22 20.66 17.33
C VAL A 170 1.93 19.30 17.24
N PRO A 171 1.24 18.13 17.27
CA PRO A 171 1.93 16.84 17.16
C PRO A 171 2.65 16.66 15.82
N SER A 172 2.02 17.05 14.71
CA SER A 172 2.60 16.97 13.37
C SER A 172 3.80 17.92 13.22
N PHE A 173 3.66 19.15 13.70
CA PHE A 173 4.75 20.13 13.73
C PHE A 173 5.93 19.66 14.60
N THR A 174 5.63 19.09 15.77
CA THR A 174 6.66 18.56 16.70
C THR A 174 7.41 17.39 16.06
N ARG A 175 6.71 16.50 15.35
CA ARG A 175 7.33 15.42 14.57
C ARG A 175 8.31 15.97 13.54
N ALA A 176 7.90 16.98 12.76
CA ALA A 176 8.77 17.61 11.77
C ALA A 176 10.02 18.20 12.43
N CYS A 177 9.88 19.02 13.47
CA CYS A 177 11.02 19.60 14.17
C CYS A 177 11.94 18.57 14.85
N LEU A 178 11.40 17.46 15.38
CA LEU A 178 12.21 16.36 15.92
C LEU A 178 13.02 15.66 14.83
N HIS A 179 12.46 15.47 13.64
CA HIS A 179 13.18 14.88 12.50
C HIS A 179 14.44 15.69 12.17
N TRP A 180 14.31 17.02 12.06
CA TRP A 180 15.42 17.96 11.85
C TRP A 180 16.37 18.07 13.05
N ALA A 181 15.93 17.67 14.23
CA ALA A 181 16.78 17.56 15.41
C ALA A 181 17.55 16.22 15.48
N HIS A 182 17.33 15.30 14.53
CA HIS A 182 17.74 13.90 14.61
C HIS A 182 17.24 13.23 15.90
N ASP A 183 15.95 13.41 16.19
CA ASP A 183 15.24 12.88 17.36
C ASP A 183 15.77 13.34 18.72
N ASP A 184 16.65 14.36 18.77
CA ASP A 184 17.14 14.96 20.01
C ASP A 184 16.26 16.12 20.48
N PRO A 185 15.39 15.91 21.50
CA PRO A 185 14.51 16.96 21.99
C PRO A 185 15.25 18.14 22.62
N LYS A 186 16.54 18.00 22.97
CA LYS A 186 17.33 19.08 23.58
C LYS A 186 17.70 20.17 22.57
N LYS A 187 17.62 19.88 21.27
CA LYS A 187 17.87 20.87 20.20
C LYS A 187 16.67 21.79 19.98
N LEU A 188 15.50 21.45 20.52
CA LEU A 188 14.27 22.21 20.39
C LEU A 188 14.23 23.32 21.44
N LYS A 189 14.13 24.59 21.01
CA LYS A 189 14.38 25.76 21.88
C LYS A 189 13.14 26.54 22.33
N TRP A 190 11.92 26.02 22.19
CA TRP A 190 10.69 26.72 22.63
C TRP A 190 10.22 26.27 24.02
N ALA A 191 9.49 27.14 24.71
CA ALA A 191 9.12 26.96 26.13
C ALA A 191 8.37 25.65 26.42
N SER A 192 7.48 25.21 25.51
CA SER A 192 6.70 23.97 25.64
C SER A 192 7.34 22.73 25.02
N ALA A 193 8.59 22.78 24.55
CA ALA A 193 9.21 21.70 23.76
C ALA A 193 9.14 20.34 24.44
N THR A 194 9.50 20.24 25.72
CA THR A 194 9.46 18.98 26.46
C THR A 194 8.04 18.41 26.55
N SER A 195 7.04 19.26 26.78
CA SER A 195 5.64 18.84 26.89
C SER A 195 5.07 18.43 25.53
N ASP A 196 5.36 19.19 24.48
CA ASP A 196 4.93 18.89 23.11
C ASP A 196 5.52 17.55 22.63
N VAL A 197 6.82 17.31 22.88
CA VAL A 197 7.48 16.04 22.55
C VAL A 197 6.88 14.87 23.33
N ALA A 198 6.61 15.04 24.63
CA ALA A 198 5.97 14.00 25.43
C ALA A 198 4.57 13.65 24.91
N LYS A 199 3.77 14.66 24.56
CA LYS A 199 2.44 14.48 23.96
C LYS A 199 2.53 13.78 22.61
N PHE A 200 3.44 14.20 21.74
CA PHE A 200 3.68 13.57 20.44
C PHE A 200 4.05 12.09 20.59
N ARG A 201 5.04 11.76 21.44
CA ARG A 201 5.48 10.38 21.66
C ARG A 201 4.37 9.49 22.21
N LYS A 202 3.52 10.02 23.09
CA LYS A 202 2.35 9.29 23.62
C LYS A 202 1.36 8.98 22.50
N LEU A 203 0.99 9.97 21.68
CA LEU A 203 0.07 9.77 20.55
C LEU A 203 0.63 8.79 19.52
N GLU A 204 1.94 8.86 19.24
CA GLU A 204 2.59 7.95 18.31
C GLU A 204 2.61 6.51 18.85
N ALA A 205 2.89 6.33 20.15
CA ALA A 205 2.83 5.03 20.80
C ALA A 205 1.42 4.43 20.78
N GLU A 206 0.39 5.25 21.02
CA GLU A 206 -1.02 4.83 20.91
C GLU A 206 -1.38 4.44 19.48
N ARG A 207 -0.94 5.20 18.47
CA ARG A 207 -1.14 4.88 17.04
C ARG A 207 -0.49 3.56 16.66
N VAL A 208 0.78 3.37 17.02
CA VAL A 208 1.53 2.14 16.73
C VAL A 208 0.90 0.93 17.44
N ALA A 209 0.47 1.09 18.70
CA ALA A 209 -0.22 0.04 19.43
C ALA A 209 -1.58 -0.32 18.80
N ALA A 210 -2.35 0.68 18.35
CA ALA A 210 -3.62 0.46 17.66
C ALA A 210 -3.43 -0.26 16.31
N GLU A 211 -2.42 0.15 15.54
CA GLU A 211 -2.06 -0.49 14.26
C GLU A 211 -1.62 -1.94 14.49
N ALA A 212 -0.77 -2.20 15.49
CA ALA A 212 -0.34 -3.56 15.84
C ALA A 212 -1.51 -4.43 16.33
N ALA A 213 -2.44 -3.86 17.11
CA ALA A 213 -3.64 -4.56 17.54
C ALA A 213 -4.57 -4.90 16.35
N ALA A 214 -4.74 -3.98 15.39
CA ALA A 214 -5.51 -4.21 14.18
C ALA A 214 -4.86 -5.30 13.29
N GLN A 215 -3.54 -5.24 13.10
CA GLN A 215 -2.79 -6.27 12.38
C GLN A 215 -2.92 -7.64 13.04
N GLU A 216 -2.88 -7.70 14.37
CA GLU A 216 -3.06 -8.96 15.10
C GLU A 216 -4.50 -9.50 14.97
N THR A 217 -5.51 -8.64 14.98
CA THR A 217 -6.89 -9.06 14.72
C THR A 217 -7.05 -9.61 13.31
N ASP A 218 -6.45 -8.95 12.31
CA ASP A 218 -6.47 -9.40 10.92
C ASP A 218 -5.72 -10.71 10.74
N ARG A 219 -4.55 -10.86 11.37
CA ARG A 219 -3.77 -12.10 11.36
C ARG A 219 -4.55 -13.26 11.95
N LYS A 220 -5.23 -13.07 13.08
CA LYS A 220 -6.10 -14.08 13.69
C LYS A 220 -7.29 -14.42 12.80
N ALA A 221 -7.92 -13.43 12.16
CA ALA A 221 -9.01 -13.66 11.22
C ALA A 221 -8.55 -14.44 9.98
N GLN A 222 -7.37 -14.12 9.45
CA GLN A 222 -6.76 -14.84 8.33
C GLN A 222 -6.39 -16.27 8.71
N ALA A 223 -5.80 -16.49 9.89
CA ALA A 223 -5.49 -17.83 10.41
C ALA A 223 -6.77 -18.66 10.60
N LYS A 224 -7.82 -18.09 11.20
CA LYS A 224 -9.14 -18.73 11.34
C LYS A 224 -9.71 -19.13 9.97
N THR A 225 -9.63 -18.26 8.97
CA THR A 225 -10.09 -18.62 7.63
C THR A 225 -9.23 -19.68 6.95
N ALA A 226 -7.89 -19.59 7.02
CA ALA A 226 -7.02 -20.62 6.47
C ALA A 226 -7.31 -22.00 7.08
N ARG A 227 -7.56 -22.02 8.39
CA ARG A 227 -8.01 -23.20 9.14
C ARG A 227 -9.34 -23.77 8.63
N TYR A 228 -10.30 -22.91 8.29
CA TYR A 228 -11.58 -23.33 7.73
C TYR A 228 -11.47 -23.83 6.29
N VAL A 229 -10.68 -23.15 5.46
CA VAL A 229 -10.39 -23.59 4.08
C VAL A 229 -9.76 -24.98 4.09
N ALA A 230 -8.72 -25.19 4.90
CA ALA A 230 -8.03 -26.46 5.02
C ALA A 230 -8.95 -27.64 5.41
N ALA A 231 -9.99 -27.36 6.20
CA ALA A 231 -10.96 -28.36 6.63
C ALA A 231 -12.14 -28.56 5.67
N ALA A 232 -12.66 -27.47 5.08
CA ALA A 232 -13.89 -27.49 4.31
C ALA A 232 -13.67 -27.68 2.79
N VAL A 233 -12.48 -27.38 2.27
CA VAL A 233 -12.19 -27.55 0.85
C VAL A 233 -11.53 -28.90 0.60
N PHE A 234 -12.14 -29.68 -0.29
CA PHE A 234 -11.61 -30.98 -0.70
C PHE A 234 -10.19 -30.82 -1.24
N ALA A 235 -9.28 -31.67 -0.75
CA ALA A 235 -7.88 -31.71 -1.17
C ALA A 235 -7.15 -30.35 -1.09
N ALA A 236 -7.48 -29.51 -0.10
CA ALA A 236 -6.79 -28.24 0.17
C ALA A 236 -5.36 -28.42 0.74
N GLY A 237 -4.73 -29.56 0.50
CA GLY A 237 -3.46 -29.97 1.08
C GLY A 237 -2.84 -31.13 0.32
N ARG A 238 -1.86 -31.79 0.94
CA ARG A 238 -1.17 -32.93 0.33
C ARG A 238 -1.95 -34.22 0.57
N CYS A 239 -2.27 -34.94 -0.49
CA CYS A 239 -2.92 -36.24 -0.39
C CYS A 239 -2.06 -37.23 0.38
N LYS A 240 -2.70 -37.99 1.27
CA LYS A 240 -2.07 -39.16 1.89
C LYS A 240 -2.04 -40.28 0.86
N PHE A 241 -0.92 -41.00 0.80
CA PHE A 241 -0.72 -42.15 -0.08
C PHE A 241 -1.14 -41.93 -1.55
N SER A 242 -1.00 -40.68 -2.03
CA SER A 242 -1.37 -40.24 -3.38
C SER A 242 -2.87 -40.30 -3.72
N ASN A 243 -3.77 -40.57 -2.76
CA ASN A 243 -5.21 -40.64 -3.02
C ASN A 243 -6.05 -39.91 -1.96
N CYS A 244 -6.28 -38.61 -2.19
CA CYS A 244 -7.14 -37.79 -1.34
C CYS A 244 -8.58 -38.30 -1.21
N LEU A 245 -9.10 -39.03 -2.20
CA LEU A 245 -10.49 -39.50 -2.23
C LEU A 245 -10.73 -40.64 -1.23
N LYS A 246 -9.71 -41.43 -0.92
CA LYS A 246 -9.81 -42.60 -0.04
C LYS A 246 -9.07 -42.43 1.28
N ASP A 247 -7.87 -41.86 1.22
CA ASP A 247 -6.94 -41.81 2.34
C ASP A 247 -6.99 -40.46 3.08
N GLY A 248 -7.61 -39.45 2.47
CA GLY A 248 -7.64 -38.09 2.97
C GLY A 248 -6.36 -37.31 2.66
N TRP A 249 -6.18 -36.18 3.33
CA TRP A 249 -5.06 -35.26 3.09
C TRP A 249 -4.56 -34.61 4.38
N THR A 250 -3.44 -33.92 4.28
CA THR A 250 -2.90 -33.09 5.36
C THR A 250 -2.66 -31.67 4.81
N SER A 251 -3.16 -30.67 5.53
CA SER A 251 -3.00 -29.26 5.17
C SER A 251 -2.19 -28.54 6.24
N SER A 252 -1.09 -27.89 5.84
CA SER A 252 -0.27 -27.09 6.76
C SER A 252 -0.84 -25.69 6.89
N THR A 253 -1.05 -25.24 8.13
CA THR A 253 -1.52 -23.88 8.45
C THR A 253 -0.54 -23.20 9.41
N PRO A 254 -0.62 -21.86 9.60
CA PRO A 254 0.21 -21.16 10.58
C PRO A 254 0.04 -21.68 12.03
N GLU A 255 -1.08 -22.33 12.34
CA GLU A 255 -1.37 -22.91 13.66
C GLU A 255 -0.91 -24.36 13.81
N GLY A 256 -0.45 -25.00 12.71
CA GLY A 256 -0.02 -26.39 12.65
C GLY A 256 -0.70 -27.19 11.54
N ASP A 257 -0.39 -28.48 11.48
CA ASP A 257 -0.93 -29.39 10.46
C ASP A 257 -2.34 -29.86 10.82
N ILE A 258 -3.23 -29.81 9.84
CA ILE A 258 -4.60 -30.32 9.92
C ILE A 258 -4.67 -31.67 9.23
N ASP A 259 -5.11 -32.69 9.96
CA ASP A 259 -5.22 -34.06 9.47
C ASP A 259 -6.65 -34.34 9.01
N VAL A 260 -6.85 -34.60 7.71
CA VAL A 260 -8.16 -34.94 7.16
C VAL A 260 -8.24 -36.43 6.85
N ARG A 261 -9.36 -37.05 7.23
CA ARG A 261 -9.63 -38.48 7.00
C ARG A 261 -11.01 -38.65 6.38
N CYS A 262 -11.09 -39.52 5.38
CA CYS A 262 -12.37 -39.87 4.76
C CYS A 262 -13.22 -40.70 5.72
N SER A 263 -14.50 -40.37 5.80
CA SER A 263 -15.48 -41.21 6.48
C SER A 263 -15.67 -42.49 5.67
N PHE A 264 -15.66 -43.65 6.33
CA PHE A 264 -15.88 -44.97 5.70
C PHE A 264 -15.01 -45.28 4.45
N GLY A 265 -13.88 -44.58 4.27
CA GLY A 265 -12.94 -44.79 3.17
C GLY A 265 -13.30 -44.11 1.84
N ASP A 266 -14.32 -43.25 1.81
CA ASP A 266 -14.67 -42.46 0.62
C ASP A 266 -15.13 -41.03 1.00
N CYS A 267 -14.23 -40.07 0.79
CA CYS A 267 -14.47 -38.67 1.12
C CYS A 267 -15.63 -38.06 0.31
N MET A 268 -15.86 -38.51 -0.93
CA MET A 268 -16.81 -37.86 -1.84
C MET A 268 -18.20 -38.49 -1.82
N LYS A 269 -18.33 -39.63 -1.14
CA LYS A 269 -19.61 -40.28 -0.87
C LYS A 269 -20.09 -40.04 0.56
N ASP A 270 -19.19 -40.23 1.52
CA ASP A 270 -19.53 -40.27 2.95
C ASP A 270 -19.05 -39.03 3.72
N GLY A 271 -18.31 -38.14 3.05
CA GLY A 271 -17.72 -36.95 3.66
C GLY A 271 -16.41 -37.24 4.39
N TRP A 272 -15.92 -36.28 5.17
CA TRP A 272 -14.63 -36.37 5.85
C TRP A 272 -14.63 -35.67 7.20
N GLU A 273 -13.66 -36.00 8.02
CA GLU A 273 -13.40 -35.33 9.29
C GLU A 273 -12.00 -34.72 9.26
N ALA A 274 -11.90 -33.44 9.61
CA ALA A 274 -10.65 -32.72 9.77
C ALA A 274 -10.34 -32.56 11.25
N ARG A 275 -9.14 -32.98 11.68
CA ARG A 275 -8.66 -32.83 13.05
C ARG A 275 -7.62 -31.73 13.11
N TYR A 276 -7.86 -30.75 13.98
CA TYR A 276 -7.00 -29.60 14.18
C TYR A 276 -5.89 -29.90 15.21
N PRO A 277 -4.78 -29.13 15.21
CA PRO A 277 -3.70 -29.27 16.19
C PRO A 277 -4.14 -29.14 17.66
N ASP A 278 -5.17 -28.32 17.92
CA ASP A 278 -5.76 -28.13 19.25
C ASP A 278 -6.68 -29.28 19.70
N GLY A 279 -6.83 -30.32 18.88
CA GLY A 279 -7.63 -31.50 19.16
C GLY A 279 -9.11 -31.36 18.82
N THR A 280 -9.58 -30.18 18.42
CA THR A 280 -10.95 -30.01 17.90
C THR A 280 -11.09 -30.65 16.52
N THR A 281 -12.33 -30.87 16.10
CA THR A 281 -12.63 -31.48 14.79
C THR A 281 -13.68 -30.68 14.03
N ALA A 282 -13.56 -30.70 12.70
CA ALA A 282 -14.61 -30.27 11.77
C ALA A 282 -15.12 -31.49 11.01
N ARG A 283 -16.42 -31.54 10.77
CA ARG A 283 -17.05 -32.68 10.09
C ARG A 283 -17.75 -32.22 8.83
N THR A 284 -17.37 -32.81 7.70
CA THR A 284 -17.99 -32.58 6.41
C THR A 284 -18.95 -33.70 6.07
N ARG A 285 -20.13 -33.34 5.55
CA ARG A 285 -21.17 -34.25 5.09
C ARG A 285 -21.53 -33.94 3.65
N CYS A 286 -21.61 -34.97 2.81
CA CYS A 286 -22.09 -34.83 1.45
C CYS A 286 -23.60 -34.60 1.41
N SER A 287 -24.04 -33.68 0.58
CA SER A 287 -25.46 -33.52 0.28
C SER A 287 -25.93 -34.73 -0.54
N PHE A 288 -26.99 -35.40 -0.07
CA PHE A 288 -27.57 -36.60 -0.71
C PHE A 288 -26.57 -37.72 -1.03
N SER A 289 -25.53 -37.88 -0.20
CA SER A 289 -24.49 -38.92 -0.35
C SER A 289 -23.68 -38.85 -1.66
N ASP A 290 -23.65 -37.69 -2.31
CA ASP A 290 -22.81 -37.41 -3.48
C ASP A 290 -22.32 -35.97 -3.43
N CYS A 291 -21.13 -35.77 -2.86
CA CYS A 291 -20.48 -34.47 -2.72
C CYS A 291 -20.18 -33.83 -4.08
N LEU A 292 -19.86 -34.64 -5.09
CA LEU A 292 -19.38 -34.15 -6.39
C LEU A 292 -20.49 -33.65 -7.30
N LYS A 293 -21.72 -34.08 -7.03
CA LYS A 293 -22.91 -33.61 -7.73
C LYS A 293 -23.64 -32.50 -6.97
N ASN A 294 -23.79 -32.68 -5.65
CA ASN A 294 -24.70 -31.84 -4.86
C ASN A 294 -23.97 -30.87 -3.91
N GLY A 295 -22.64 -30.94 -3.84
CA GLY A 295 -21.86 -30.18 -2.86
C GLY A 295 -21.91 -30.79 -1.46
N TRP A 296 -21.38 -30.06 -0.49
CA TRP A 296 -21.20 -30.54 0.87
C TRP A 296 -21.30 -29.41 1.90
N GLU A 297 -21.51 -29.79 3.16
CA GLU A 297 -21.49 -28.88 4.29
C GLU A 297 -20.49 -29.34 5.33
N THR A 298 -19.72 -28.39 5.87
CA THR A 298 -18.72 -28.63 6.90
C THR A 298 -19.14 -27.92 8.18
N ASP A 299 -19.41 -28.69 9.22
CA ASP A 299 -19.61 -28.21 10.58
C ASP A 299 -18.23 -27.90 11.19
N LEU A 300 -18.01 -26.63 11.51
CA LEU A 300 -16.73 -26.12 12.03
C LEU A 300 -16.77 -26.01 13.57
N PRO A 301 -15.59 -26.05 14.23
CA PRO A 301 -15.51 -25.76 15.65
C PRO A 301 -16.10 -24.38 15.97
N GLY A 302 -16.99 -24.34 16.97
CA GLY A 302 -17.72 -23.13 17.35
C GLY A 302 -19.16 -23.05 16.82
N GLY A 303 -19.64 -24.08 16.09
CA GLY A 303 -21.03 -24.16 15.63
C GLY A 303 -21.32 -23.38 14.35
N GLU A 304 -20.27 -22.87 13.69
CA GLU A 304 -20.36 -22.26 12.36
C GLU A 304 -20.39 -23.36 11.28
N THR A 305 -20.98 -23.06 10.12
CA THR A 305 -21.06 -24.00 9.00
C THR A 305 -20.48 -23.36 7.74
N ALA A 306 -19.60 -24.09 7.04
CA ALA A 306 -19.20 -23.77 5.68
C ALA A 306 -20.01 -24.60 4.69
N ARG A 307 -20.44 -23.99 3.58
CA ARG A 307 -21.25 -24.66 2.56
C ARG A 307 -20.56 -24.60 1.21
N THR A 308 -20.36 -25.75 0.59
CA THR A 308 -19.84 -25.85 -0.76
C THR A 308 -20.91 -26.23 -1.74
N ARG A 309 -20.96 -25.52 -2.88
CA ARG A 309 -21.90 -25.74 -3.97
C ARG A 309 -21.12 -26.02 -5.26
N CYS A 310 -21.53 -27.06 -5.97
CA CYS A 310 -20.98 -27.36 -7.28
C CYS A 310 -21.49 -26.37 -8.32
N SER A 311 -20.58 -25.87 -9.16
CA SER A 311 -20.96 -25.12 -10.36
C SER A 311 -21.71 -26.05 -11.31
N PHE A 312 -22.87 -25.62 -11.81
CA PHE A 312 -23.70 -26.40 -12.74
C PHE A 312 -24.03 -27.84 -12.30
N SER A 313 -24.05 -28.13 -11.00
CA SER A 313 -24.27 -29.47 -10.42
C SER A 313 -23.19 -30.51 -10.76
N ASP A 314 -21.99 -30.07 -11.16
CA ASP A 314 -20.83 -30.94 -11.38
C ASP A 314 -19.52 -30.28 -10.93
N CYS A 315 -19.11 -30.60 -9.70
CA CYS A 315 -17.87 -30.11 -9.11
C CYS A 315 -16.62 -30.59 -9.87
N THR A 316 -16.70 -31.70 -10.59
CA THR A 316 -15.55 -32.35 -11.25
C THR A 316 -15.18 -31.71 -12.57
N LYS A 317 -16.17 -31.03 -13.17
CA LYS A 317 -16.10 -30.41 -14.48
C LYS A 317 -15.98 -28.89 -14.40
N ASP A 318 -16.86 -28.24 -13.64
CA ASP A 318 -16.98 -26.78 -13.66
C ASP A 318 -16.40 -26.12 -12.39
N GLY A 319 -16.05 -26.94 -11.39
CA GLY A 319 -15.52 -26.49 -10.11
C GLY A 319 -16.62 -26.22 -9.09
N TRP A 320 -16.25 -25.53 -8.01
CA TRP A 320 -17.14 -25.32 -6.85
C TRP A 320 -16.87 -24.00 -6.16
N THR A 321 -17.86 -23.52 -5.41
CA THR A 321 -17.70 -22.36 -4.51
C THR A 321 -18.02 -22.78 -3.09
N THR A 322 -17.12 -22.45 -2.16
CA THR A 322 -17.27 -22.69 -0.73
C THR A 322 -17.52 -21.37 -0.03
N ASP A 323 -18.72 -21.22 0.51
CA ASP A 323 -19.11 -20.11 1.39
C ASP A 323 -18.62 -20.42 2.81
N LEU A 324 -17.78 -19.54 3.35
CA LEU A 324 -17.20 -19.65 4.68
C LEU A 324 -17.91 -18.70 5.65
N PRO A 325 -17.86 -18.99 6.96
CA PRO A 325 -18.32 -18.05 7.98
C PRO A 325 -17.67 -16.67 7.85
N GLY A 326 -18.42 -15.62 8.15
CA GLY A 326 -17.95 -14.23 8.02
C GLY A 326 -18.05 -13.64 6.61
N GLY A 327 -18.81 -14.26 5.71
CA GLY A 327 -19.12 -13.71 4.38
C GLY A 327 -18.00 -13.85 3.35
N ARG A 328 -16.98 -14.67 3.64
CA ARG A 328 -15.89 -14.99 2.72
C ARG A 328 -16.30 -16.18 1.86
N SER A 329 -15.79 -16.25 0.63
CA SER A 329 -16.00 -17.39 -0.25
C SER A 329 -14.69 -17.77 -0.93
N VAL A 330 -14.49 -19.07 -1.17
CA VAL A 330 -13.41 -19.60 -2.02
C VAL A 330 -14.03 -20.20 -3.26
N ALA A 331 -13.57 -19.77 -4.44
CA ALA A 331 -14.06 -20.31 -5.70
C ALA A 331 -12.96 -21.12 -6.39
N CYS A 332 -13.20 -22.41 -6.58
CA CYS A 332 -12.32 -23.31 -7.30
C CYS A 332 -12.87 -23.58 -8.70
N ARG A 333 -12.00 -23.52 -9.71
CA ARG A 333 -12.32 -23.86 -11.10
C ARG A 333 -11.42 -24.99 -11.58
N CYS A 334 -12.01 -25.94 -12.30
CA CYS A 334 -11.26 -27.02 -12.92
C CYS A 334 -10.44 -26.50 -14.10
N ASN A 335 -9.16 -26.85 -14.16
CA ASN A 335 -8.34 -26.57 -15.32
C ASN A 335 -8.81 -27.42 -16.50
N PHE A 336 -9.10 -26.80 -17.63
CA PHE A 336 -9.64 -27.47 -18.83
C PHE A 336 -10.85 -28.37 -18.55
N GLN A 337 -11.71 -27.95 -17.62
CA GLN A 337 -12.92 -28.69 -17.22
C GLN A 337 -12.69 -30.10 -16.67
N LYS A 338 -11.49 -30.37 -16.13
CA LYS A 338 -11.16 -31.68 -15.54
C LYS A 338 -10.34 -31.53 -14.27
N CYS A 339 -11.01 -31.38 -13.12
CA CYS A 339 -10.34 -31.11 -11.85
C CYS A 339 -9.37 -32.22 -11.41
N PHE A 340 -9.67 -33.49 -11.71
CA PHE A 340 -8.85 -34.62 -11.26
C PHE A 340 -7.72 -35.02 -12.20
N GLU A 341 -7.79 -34.59 -13.47
CA GLU A 341 -6.72 -34.83 -14.44
C GLU A 341 -5.75 -33.64 -14.49
N ASN A 342 -6.28 -32.42 -14.52
CA ASN A 342 -5.51 -31.21 -14.79
C ASN A 342 -5.39 -30.28 -13.57
N GLY A 343 -5.93 -30.70 -12.43
CA GLY A 343 -5.98 -29.91 -11.21
C GLY A 343 -7.10 -28.85 -11.21
N ALA A 344 -7.21 -28.15 -10.08
CA ALA A 344 -8.12 -27.03 -9.90
C ALA A 344 -7.34 -25.79 -9.44
N THR A 345 -7.77 -24.62 -9.89
CA THR A 345 -7.27 -23.32 -9.43
C THR A 345 -8.33 -22.71 -8.52
N CYS A 346 -7.96 -22.35 -7.29
CA CYS A 346 -8.85 -21.77 -6.29
C CYS A 346 -8.44 -20.33 -5.97
N ASN A 347 -9.43 -19.44 -5.86
CA ASN A 347 -9.26 -18.01 -5.58
C ASN A 347 -10.02 -17.58 -4.34
#